data_AF-A0A834MH41-F1
#
_entry.id   AF-A0A834MH41-F1
#
_cell.length_a   1.000
_cell.length_b   1.000
_cell.length_c   1.000
_cell.angle_alpha   90.00
_cell.angle_beta   90.00
_cell.angle_gamma   90.00
#
_symmetry.space_group_name_H-M   'P 1'
#
loop_
_entity.id
_entity.type
_entity.pdbx_description
1 polymer ?
#
loop_
_entity_poly.entity_id
_entity_poly.type
_entity_poly.pdbx_seq_one_letter_code
_entity_poly.pdbx_strand_id
1 'polypeptide(L)'
;MSVPLPPGAGLENIDSEQIKTFKDFLISYNKLTEMCFNDCVSDFTSRSIKHAEDKCALNCLEKFLKVNQRISQRFQEFQVLANENALASIKQTGS
;
A
#
# COMPACT_ATOMS: atom_id res chain seq x y z
N MET A 1 16.44 2.34 20.91
CA MET A 1 16.91 2.53 19.52
C MET A 1 16.54 3.94 19.10
N SER A 2 17.43 4.89 19.32
CA SER A 2 17.35 6.23 18.75
C SER A 2 18.18 6.21 17.46
N VAL A 3 17.50 6.19 16.32
CA VAL A 3 18.18 6.31 15.02
C VAL A 3 18.69 7.75 14.91
N PRO A 4 20.00 8.01 14.76
CA PRO A 4 20.51 9.36 14.56
C PRO A 4 20.09 9.81 13.15
N LEU A 5 19.39 10.94 13.05
CA LEU A 5 19.05 11.54 11.77
C LEU A 5 20.28 12.26 11.20
N PRO A 6 20.62 12.05 9.91
CA PRO A 6 21.76 12.73 9.31
C PRO A 6 21.54 14.26 9.24
N PRO A 7 22.58 15.08 9.49
CA PRO A 7 22.50 16.53 9.35
C PRO A 7 22.39 16.88 7.85
N GLY A 8 21.26 17.45 7.46
CA GLY A 8 20.94 17.74 6.05
C GLY A 8 19.56 17.32 5.57
N ALA A 9 18.68 16.84 6.46
CA ALA A 9 17.24 16.69 6.18
C ALA A 9 16.55 18.07 6.08
N GLY A 10 17.03 18.92 5.18
CA GLY A 10 16.34 20.13 4.77
C GLY A 10 15.13 19.74 3.94
N LEU A 11 13.95 20.04 4.46
CA LEU A 11 12.65 19.91 3.79
C LEU A 11 12.47 20.93 2.63
N GLU A 12 13.56 21.50 2.11
CA GLU A 12 13.53 22.74 1.34
C GLU A 12 13.20 22.55 -0.14
N ASN A 13 12.96 21.32 -0.61
CA ASN A 13 12.46 21.05 -1.97
C ASN A 13 11.64 19.74 -2.06
N ILE A 14 10.74 19.46 -1.10
CA ILE A 14 9.81 18.33 -1.29
C ILE A 14 8.70 18.78 -2.22
N ASP A 15 8.73 18.25 -3.45
CA ASP A 15 7.67 18.46 -4.42
C ASP A 15 6.32 18.00 -3.85
N SER A 16 5.27 18.76 -4.13
CA SER A 16 3.90 18.49 -3.64
C SER A 16 3.43 17.07 -3.96
N GLU A 17 3.87 16.50 -5.10
CA GLU A 17 3.60 15.12 -5.49
C GLU A 17 4.33 14.11 -4.58
N GLN A 18 5.60 14.37 -4.23
CA GLN A 18 6.35 13.52 -3.31
C GLN A 18 5.75 13.53 -1.90
N ILE A 19 5.29 14.69 -1.42
CA ILE A 19 4.56 14.81 -0.14
C ILE A 19 3.30 13.94 -0.19
N LYS A 20 2.56 13.99 -1.29
CA LYS A 20 1.34 13.20 -1.47
C LYS A 20 1.65 11.70 -1.46
N THR A 21 2.63 11.25 -2.24
CA THR A 21 3.05 9.84 -2.26
C THR A 21 3.48 9.36 -0.89
N PHE A 22 4.24 10.17 -0.14
CA PHE A 22 4.66 9.81 1.20
C PHE A 22 3.49 9.72 2.18
N LYS A 23 2.53 10.66 2.09
CA LYS A 23 1.30 10.60 2.88
C LYS A 23 0.48 9.35 2.58
N ASP A 24 0.32 9.00 1.31
CA ASP A 24 -0.41 7.81 0.88
C ASP A 24 0.29 6.52 1.35
N PHE A 25 1.62 6.51 1.35
CA PHE A 25 2.41 5.43 1.94
C PHE A 25 2.14 5.28 3.44
N LEU A 26 2.16 6.37 4.21
CA LEU A 26 1.90 6.32 5.65
C LEU A 26 0.48 5.84 5.98
N ILE A 27 -0.52 6.27 5.20
CA ILE A 27 -1.90 5.79 5.35
C ILE A 27 -1.96 4.27 5.11
N SER A 28 -1.30 3.80 4.05
CA SER A 28 -1.25 2.37 3.71
C SER A 28 -0.50 1.55 4.75
N TYR A 29 0.61 2.10 5.29
CA TYR A 29 1.39 1.50 6.35
C TYR A 29 0.54 1.29 7.61
N ASN A 30 -0.17 2.33 8.08
CA ASN A 30 -1.00 2.22 9.27
C ASN A 30 -2.10 1.16 9.10
N LYS A 31 -2.78 1.16 7.93
CA LYS A 31 -3.82 0.18 7.61
C LYS A 31 -3.28 -1.26 7.61
N LEU A 32 -2.10 -1.45 7.02
CA LEU A 32 -1.42 -2.74 6.97
C LEU A 32 -1.04 -3.21 8.38
N THR A 33 -0.47 -2.34 9.20
CA THR A 33 -0.08 -2.70 10.58
C THR A 33 -1.28 -3.08 11.44
N GLU A 34 -2.40 -2.36 11.33
CA GLU A 34 -3.64 -2.68 12.04
C GLU A 34 -4.21 -4.04 11.60
N MET A 35 -4.28 -4.28 10.29
CA MET A 35 -4.76 -5.54 9.73
C MET A 35 -3.92 -6.73 10.19
N CYS A 36 -2.60 -6.66 10.04
CA CYS A 36 -1.75 -7.78 10.43
C CYS A 36 -1.72 -7.97 11.95
N PHE A 37 -1.84 -6.90 12.75
CA PHE A 37 -1.96 -7.04 14.20
C PHE A 37 -3.24 -7.79 14.57
N ASN A 38 -4.40 -7.39 14.04
CA ASN A 38 -5.68 -8.02 14.33
C ASN A 38 -5.76 -9.47 13.85
N ASP A 39 -5.11 -9.81 12.74
CA ASP A 39 -5.16 -11.16 12.17
C ASP A 39 -4.12 -12.12 12.79
N CYS A 40 -2.97 -11.61 13.23
CA CYS A 40 -1.84 -12.45 13.65
C CYS A 40 -1.55 -12.44 15.15
N VAL A 41 -1.84 -11.36 15.87
CA VAL A 41 -1.56 -11.27 17.30
C VAL A 41 -2.78 -11.75 18.07
N SER A 42 -2.63 -12.89 18.74
CA SER A 42 -3.74 -13.59 19.40
C SER A 42 -3.42 -13.96 20.84
N ASP A 43 -2.14 -13.96 21.22
CA ASP A 43 -1.72 -14.30 22.56
C ASP A 43 -1.22 -13.08 23.33
N PHE A 44 -1.95 -12.74 24.39
CA PHE A 44 -1.66 -11.60 25.27
C PHE A 44 -1.10 -12.03 26.64
N THR A 45 -0.63 -13.27 26.77
CA THR A 45 -0.08 -13.80 28.04
C THR A 45 1.37 -13.38 28.29
N SER A 46 2.07 -12.86 27.28
CA SER A 46 3.45 -12.40 27.39
C SER A 46 3.68 -11.09 26.63
N ARG A 47 4.69 -10.32 27.02
CA ARG A 47 5.10 -9.11 26.28
C ARG A 47 5.97 -9.40 25.06
N SER A 48 6.34 -10.66 24.83
CA SER A 48 7.14 -11.11 23.71
C SER A 48 6.25 -11.67 22.59
N ILE A 49 6.59 -11.36 21.34
CA ILE A 49 5.92 -11.92 20.17
C ILE A 49 6.29 -13.40 20.05
N LYS A 50 5.30 -14.28 19.91
CA LYS A 50 5.55 -15.71 19.70
C LYS A 50 6.04 -15.95 18.27
N HIS A 51 6.84 -17.00 18.05
CA HIS A 51 7.37 -17.32 16.73
C HIS A 51 6.26 -17.55 15.67
N ALA A 52 5.09 -18.07 16.09
CA ALA A 52 3.94 -18.23 15.21
C ALA A 52 3.34 -16.89 14.76
N GLU A 53 3.26 -15.92 15.67
CA GLU A 53 2.73 -14.57 15.40
C GLU A 53 3.70 -13.78 14.51
N ASP A 54 5.00 -13.90 14.77
CA ASP A 54 6.07 -13.30 13.94
C ASP A 54 6.01 -13.82 12.49
N LYS A 55 5.95 -15.15 12.33
CA LYS A 55 5.79 -15.77 11.01
C LYS A 55 4.47 -15.37 10.34
N CYS A 56 3.38 -15.25 11.09
CA CYS A 56 2.11 -14.78 10.55
C CYS A 56 2.21 -13.34 10.05
N ALA A 57 2.80 -12.43 10.83
CA ALA A 57 2.94 -11.02 10.46
C ALA A 57 3.78 -10.84 9.18
N LEU A 58 4.87 -11.59 9.03
CA LEU A 58 5.68 -11.61 7.80
C LEU A 58 4.87 -12.08 6.58
N ASN A 59 4.13 -13.18 6.72
CA ASN A 59 3.27 -13.68 5.64
C ASN A 59 2.12 -12.72 5.32
N CYS A 60 1.54 -12.06 6.33
CA CYS A 60 0.50 -11.07 6.17
C CYS A 60 0.99 -9.89 5.33
N LEU A 61 2.16 -9.34 5.66
CA LEU A 61 2.82 -8.29 4.89
C LEU A 61 3.05 -8.71 3.43
N GLU A 62 3.69 -9.86 3.22
CA GLU A 62 4.00 -10.35 1.87
C GLU A 62 2.73 -10.55 1.04
N LYS A 63 1.70 -11.15 1.65
CA LYS A 63 0.40 -11.37 1.00
C LYS A 63 -0.28 -10.05 0.66
N PHE A 64 -0.28 -9.08 1.57
CA PHE A 64 -0.85 -7.76 1.32
C PHE A 64 -0.17 -7.08 0.12
N LEU A 65 1.17 -7.06 0.07
CA LEU A 65 1.89 -6.45 -1.04
C LEU A 65 1.59 -7.13 -2.38
N LYS A 66 1.59 -8.46 -2.42
CA LYS A 66 1.25 -9.23 -3.63
C LYS A 66 -0.19 -8.98 -4.09
N VAL A 67 -1.13 -8.89 -3.16
CA VAL A 67 -2.54 -8.59 -3.45
C VAL A 67 -2.68 -7.18 -4.02
N ASN A 68 -2.05 -6.18 -3.40
CA ASN A 68 -2.09 -4.80 -3.90
C ASN A 68 -1.52 -4.71 -5.33
N GLN A 69 -0.37 -5.33 -5.60
CA GLN A 69 0.22 -5.36 -6.94
C GLN A 69 -0.72 -6.01 -7.96
N ARG A 70 -1.31 -7.16 -7.61
CA ARG A 70 -2.25 -7.87 -8.49
C ARG A 70 -3.52 -7.05 -8.75
N ILE A 71 -4.07 -6.40 -7.74
CA ILE A 71 -5.23 -5.51 -7.87
C ILE A 71 -4.88 -4.34 -8.79
N SER A 72 -3.74 -3.67 -8.58
CA SER A 72 -3.28 -2.57 -9.43
C SER A 72 -3.15 -2.99 -10.89
N GLN A 73 -2.58 -4.17 -11.17
CA GLN A 73 -2.47 -4.71 -12.53
C GLN A 73 -3.85 -4.87 -13.17
N ARG A 74 -4.79 -5.52 -12.48
CA ARG A 74 -6.14 -5.76 -13.02
C ARG A 74 -6.93 -4.48 -13.19
N PHE A 75 -6.74 -3.52 -12.28
CA PHE A 75 -7.37 -2.21 -12.37
C PHE A 75 -6.88 -1.43 -13.60
N GLN A 76 -5.56 -1.47 -13.88
CA GLN A 76 -5.00 -0.87 -15.10
C GLN A 76 -5.54 -1.52 -16.37
N GLU A 77 -5.61 -2.85 -16.43
CA GLU A 77 -6.20 -3.59 -17.56
C GLU A 77 -7.66 -3.15 -17.81
N PHE A 78 -8.46 -3.05 -16.73
CA PHE A 78 -9.84 -2.60 -16.82
C PHE A 78 -9.96 -1.14 -17.32
N GLN A 79 -9.10 -0.26 -16.81
CA GLN A 79 -9.10 1.16 -17.19
C GLN A 79 -8.80 1.34 -18.69
N VAL A 80 -7.87 0.55 -19.24
CA VAL A 80 -7.55 0.57 -20.68
C VAL A 80 -8.75 0.11 -21.50
N LEU A 81 -9.36 -1.02 -21.15
CA LEU A 81 -10.53 -1.55 -21.87
C LEU A 81 -11.73 -0.59 -21.81
N ALA A 82 -11.98 0.01 -20.64
CA ALA A 82 -13.06 0.98 -20.48
C ALA A 82 -12.84 2.23 -21.35
N ASN A 83 -11.59 2.70 -21.46
CA ASN A 83 -11.24 3.83 -22.31
C ASN A 83 -11.40 3.49 -23.81
N GLU A 84 -10.97 2.30 -24.25
CA GLU A 84 -11.17 1.84 -25.63
C GLU A 84 -12.65 1.76 -25.99
N ASN A 85 -13.48 1.20 -25.10
CA ASN A 85 -14.92 1.12 -25.29
C ASN A 85 -15.59 2.50 -25.32
N ALA A 86 -15.14 3.44 -24.49
CA ALA A 86 -15.63 4.82 -24.50
C ALA A 86 -15.26 5.56 -25.80
N LEU A 87 -14.05 5.33 -26.33
CA LEU A 87 -13.64 5.91 -27.62
C LEU A 87 -14.42 5.29 -28.80
N ALA A 88 -14.75 4.00 -28.73
CA ALA A 88 -15.54 3.32 -29.75
C ALA A 88 -17.00 3.80 -29.79
N SER A 89 -17.61 4.09 -28.64
CA SER A 89 -18.99 4.62 -28.58
C SER A 89 -19.08 6.06 -29.10
N ILE A 90 -18.08 6.91 -28.83
CA ILE A 90 -17.99 8.27 -29.39
C ILE A 90 -17.90 8.23 -30.92
N LYS A 91 -17.18 7.25 -31.50
CA LYS A 91 -17.08 7.09 -32.97
C LYS A 91 -18.41 6.68 -33.61
N GLN A 92 -19.29 5.98 -32.90
CA GLN A 92 -20.58 5.54 -33.44
C GLN A 92 -21.68 6.61 -33.36
N THR A 93 -21.60 7.56 -32.42
CA THR A 93 -22.58 8.65 -32.30
C THR A 93 -22.28 9.87 -33.19
N GLY A 94 -21.19 9.83 -33.97
CA GLY A 94 -20.74 10.92 -34.85
C GLY A 94 -21.01 10.72 -36.34
N SER A 95 -22.01 9.92 -36.73
CA SER A 95 -22.48 9.78 -38.13
C SER A 95 -23.98 9.99 -38.24
#